data_AF-A0A6N7PTE4-F1
#
_entry.id   AF-A0A6N7PTE4-F1
#
_cell.length_a   1.000
_cell.length_b   1.000
_cell.length_c   1.000
_cell.angle_alpha   90.00
_cell.angle_beta   90.00
_cell.angle_gamma   90.00
#
_symmetry.space_group_name_H-M   'P 1'
#
loop_
_entity.id
_entity.type
_entity.pdbx_description
1 polymer ?
#
loop_
_entity_poly.entity_id
_entity_poly.type
_entity_poly.pdbx_seq_one_letter_code
_entity_poly.pdbx_strand_id
1 'polypeptide(L)'
;MTRNLRERLFGRRGLAALGVVSAGLLAIGFGASSCVGEEGLEAYACPNPAVFTASVSPYLERRCGTLDCHGQATRPMRIYGQLGLRHPLESNVSGGAATTQLELESNFAAVCNLDPAAMQQVVDDLGSTADKLLLVNKARGLERHKGGKIVNEQDPGDLCILGWLGFKDAATVDAACTAAIEPLK
;
A
#
# COMPACT_ATOMS: atom_id res chain seq x y z
N MET A 1 18.46 -85.81 -11.37
CA MET A 1 19.89 -86.18 -11.39
C MET A 1 20.62 -84.93 -11.83
N THR A 2 21.47 -84.25 -11.05
CA THR A 2 22.43 -84.66 -10.02
C THR A 2 22.40 -83.68 -8.83
N ARG A 3 22.49 -84.25 -7.62
CA ARG A 3 22.75 -83.55 -6.36
C ARG A 3 24.26 -83.37 -6.20
N ASN A 4 24.71 -82.33 -5.50
CA ASN A 4 25.82 -82.37 -4.52
C ASN A 4 25.76 -81.07 -3.68
N LEU A 5 25.20 -81.09 -2.47
CA LEU A 5 25.74 -81.51 -1.16
C LEU A 5 26.84 -80.61 -0.59
N ARG A 6 26.49 -80.01 0.57
CA ARG A 6 27.29 -79.88 1.82
C ARG A 6 28.51 -78.95 1.79
N GLU A 7 28.93 -78.30 2.88
CA GLU A 7 28.39 -77.92 4.20
C GLU A 7 29.56 -77.19 4.89
N ARG A 8 29.25 -76.27 5.82
CA ARG A 8 30.10 -75.84 6.96
C ARG A 8 31.35 -75.01 6.63
N LEU A 9 31.44 -73.83 7.24
CA LEU A 9 32.16 -73.70 8.52
C LEU A 9 31.98 -72.31 9.14
N PHE A 10 31.80 -72.35 10.46
CA PHE A 10 31.72 -71.26 11.41
C PHE A 10 32.97 -70.37 11.44
N GLY A 11 32.79 -69.08 11.75
CA GLY A 11 33.86 -68.18 12.20
C GLY A 11 33.32 -66.79 12.56
N ARG A 12 32.59 -66.65 13.67
CA ARG A 12 33.05 -65.97 14.91
C ARG A 12 33.69 -64.58 14.71
N ARG A 13 32.91 -63.54 15.06
CA ARG A 13 33.25 -62.34 15.86
C ARG A 13 34.54 -61.56 15.53
N GLY A 14 34.37 -60.30 15.14
CA GLY A 14 35.32 -59.21 15.35
C GLY A 14 34.71 -57.90 14.84
N LEU A 15 34.22 -57.03 15.73
CA LEU A 15 34.82 -55.71 16.01
C LEU A 15 34.97 -54.85 14.74
N ALA A 16 34.00 -53.99 14.44
CA ALA A 16 33.99 -52.58 14.89
C ALA A 16 35.10 -51.74 14.24
N ALA A 17 34.72 -50.91 13.28
CA ALA A 17 35.26 -49.56 13.00
C ALA A 17 34.52 -49.02 11.75
N LEU A 18 33.61 -48.07 11.95
CA LEU A 18 33.81 -46.66 11.61
C LEU A 18 34.02 -46.41 10.11
N GLY A 19 32.97 -45.89 9.46
CA GLY A 19 33.01 -45.35 8.11
C GLY A 19 31.67 -44.70 7.77
N VAL A 20 31.48 -43.47 8.25
CA VAL A 20 30.36 -42.59 7.94
C VAL A 20 30.36 -42.25 6.43
N VAL A 21 29.26 -41.67 5.94
CA VAL A 21 29.03 -41.05 4.62
C VAL A 21 28.37 -42.05 3.64
N SER A 22 27.06 -42.07 3.43
CA SER A 22 26.30 -41.00 2.75
C SER A 22 24.79 -41.23 2.93
N ALA A 23 24.14 -40.52 3.86
CA ALA A 23 22.67 -40.43 3.89
C ALA A 23 22.24 -39.28 2.97
N GLY A 24 22.36 -39.50 1.67
CA GLY A 24 21.86 -38.59 0.64
C GLY A 24 20.38 -38.86 0.40
N LEU A 25 19.51 -38.16 1.11
CA LEU A 25 18.11 -37.88 0.75
C LEU A 25 17.72 -36.61 1.52
N LEU A 26 18.25 -35.49 1.03
CA LEU A 26 17.91 -34.15 1.47
C LEU A 26 16.42 -33.90 1.19
N ALA A 27 15.74 -33.36 2.20
CA ALA A 27 14.37 -32.91 2.23
C ALA A 27 13.90 -32.24 0.93
N ILE A 28 12.99 -32.89 0.22
CA ILE A 28 12.20 -32.27 -0.84
C ILE A 28 10.99 -31.60 -0.17
N GLY A 29 10.87 -30.29 -0.35
CA GLY A 29 9.55 -29.63 -0.43
C GLY A 29 9.05 -28.88 0.81
N PHE A 30 9.75 -27.82 1.23
CA PHE A 30 9.10 -26.67 1.86
C PHE A 30 9.34 -25.43 1.00
N GLY A 31 8.64 -25.38 -0.13
CA GLY A 31 8.53 -24.22 -0.99
C GLY A 31 7.09 -23.73 -1.04
N ALA A 32 6.49 -23.48 0.13
CA ALA A 32 5.25 -22.69 0.18
C ALA A 32 5.64 -21.25 -0.14
N SER A 33 5.50 -20.89 -1.41
CA SER A 33 5.50 -19.50 -1.85
C SER A 33 4.34 -18.80 -1.13
N SER A 34 4.63 -18.00 -0.10
CA SER A 34 3.64 -17.19 0.63
C SER A 34 3.14 -15.98 -0.17
N CYS A 35 2.93 -16.15 -1.48
CA CYS A 35 2.09 -15.23 -2.23
C CYS A 35 0.65 -15.59 -1.87
N VAL A 36 0.05 -14.84 -0.96
CA VAL A 36 -1.41 -14.78 -0.84
C VAL A 36 -1.94 -14.53 -2.24
N GLY A 37 -2.74 -15.48 -2.77
CA GLY A 37 -3.46 -15.27 -4.02
C GLY A 37 -4.40 -14.08 -3.87
N GLU A 38 -4.68 -13.38 -4.96
CA GLU A 38 -5.61 -12.23 -4.99
C GLU A 38 -7.03 -12.59 -4.48
N GLU A 39 -7.32 -13.89 -4.38
CA GLU A 39 -8.50 -14.49 -3.77
C GLU A 39 -8.46 -14.35 -2.23
N GLY A 40 -8.58 -13.12 -1.74
CA GLY A 40 -8.58 -12.83 -0.30
C GLY A 40 -8.09 -11.43 0.08
N LEU A 41 -7.73 -10.59 -0.90
CA LEU A 41 -7.52 -9.17 -0.62
C LEU A 41 -8.88 -8.55 -0.32
N GLU A 42 -9.21 -8.42 0.97
CA GLU A 42 -10.37 -7.63 1.39
C GLU A 42 -10.27 -6.23 0.76
N ALA A 43 -11.39 -5.73 0.25
CA ALA A 43 -11.49 -4.34 -0.14
C ALA A 43 -11.09 -3.48 1.08
N TYR A 44 -10.07 -2.65 0.94
CA TYR A 44 -9.65 -1.77 2.02
C TYR A 44 -10.81 -0.84 2.40
N ALA A 45 -11.14 -0.77 3.69
CA ALA A 45 -12.16 0.14 4.17
C ALA A 45 -11.71 1.57 3.91
N CYS A 46 -12.50 2.29 3.12
CA CYS A 46 -12.24 3.68 2.79
C CYS A 46 -13.57 4.40 2.50
N PRO A 47 -13.65 5.73 2.69
CA PRO A 47 -14.84 6.48 2.32
C PRO A 47 -15.08 6.50 0.80
N ASN A 48 -16.16 7.15 0.38
CA ASN A 48 -16.66 7.10 -0.99
C ASN A 48 -15.57 7.41 -2.05
N PRO A 49 -15.24 6.46 -2.95
CA PRO A 49 -14.22 6.65 -3.98
C PRO A 49 -14.60 7.71 -5.01
N ALA A 50 -15.88 7.85 -5.35
CA ALA A 50 -16.33 8.82 -6.35
C ALA A 50 -16.12 10.26 -5.86
N VAL A 51 -16.38 10.52 -4.57
CA VAL A 51 -16.10 11.84 -3.95
C VAL A 51 -14.59 12.10 -3.90
N PHE A 52 -13.80 11.06 -3.59
CA PHE A 52 -12.35 11.18 -3.58
C PHE A 52 -11.80 11.56 -4.96
N THR A 53 -12.15 10.80 -6.00
CA THR A 53 -11.60 11.00 -7.35
C THR A 53 -12.05 12.33 -7.96
N ALA A 54 -13.28 12.77 -7.66
CA ALA A 54 -13.81 14.02 -8.18
C ALA A 54 -13.20 15.27 -7.52
N SER A 55 -13.00 15.26 -6.20
CA SER A 55 -12.68 16.49 -5.44
C SER A 55 -11.37 16.40 -4.64
N VAL A 56 -11.14 15.31 -3.90
CA VAL A 56 -9.99 15.19 -2.97
C VAL A 56 -8.69 14.92 -3.72
N SER A 57 -8.68 14.02 -4.69
CA SER A 57 -7.47 13.68 -5.45
C SER A 57 -6.88 14.89 -6.21
N PRO A 58 -7.68 15.72 -6.92
CA PRO A 58 -7.16 16.95 -7.53
C PRO A 58 -6.53 17.92 -6.51
N TYR A 59 -7.11 18.03 -5.31
CA TYR A 59 -6.53 18.83 -4.23
C TYR A 59 -5.19 18.25 -3.75
N LEU A 60 -5.14 16.94 -3.49
CA LEU A 60 -3.91 16.26 -3.09
C LEU A 60 -2.81 16.36 -4.15
N GLU A 61 -3.16 16.25 -5.43
CA GLU A 61 -2.20 16.44 -6.51
C GLU A 61 -1.57 17.85 -6.46
N ARG A 62 -2.39 18.89 -6.37
CA ARG A 62 -1.94 20.29 -6.33
C ARG A 62 -1.08 20.59 -5.11
N ARG A 63 -1.45 20.06 -3.95
CA ARG A 63 -0.83 20.43 -2.67
C ARG A 63 0.30 19.49 -2.24
N CYS A 64 0.21 18.21 -2.60
CA CYS A 64 1.10 17.16 -2.13
C CYS A 64 1.77 16.40 -3.29
N GLY A 65 1.17 16.37 -4.48
CA GLY A 65 1.58 15.54 -5.61
C GLY A 65 2.59 16.15 -6.57
N THR A 66 3.27 17.25 -6.22
CA THR A 66 4.37 17.79 -7.04
C THR A 66 5.64 16.95 -6.93
N LEU A 67 6.56 17.11 -7.90
CA LEU A 67 7.85 16.37 -7.96
C LEU A 67 8.71 16.52 -6.69
N ASP A 68 8.59 17.64 -5.96
CA ASP A 68 9.33 17.87 -4.72
C ASP A 68 8.78 17.07 -3.52
N CYS A 69 7.48 16.75 -3.57
CA CYS A 69 6.73 16.10 -2.51
C CYS A 69 6.43 14.64 -2.85
N HIS A 70 5.14 14.25 -2.95
CA HIS A 70 4.64 12.90 -3.18
C HIS A 70 4.47 12.54 -4.66
N GLY A 71 4.69 13.48 -5.57
CA GLY A 71 4.76 13.25 -7.00
C GLY A 71 6.08 12.67 -7.46
N GLN A 72 6.72 11.77 -6.69
CA GLN A 72 7.97 11.13 -7.10
C GLN A 72 8.05 9.69 -6.61
N ALA A 73 8.77 8.84 -7.35
CA ALA A 73 8.84 7.40 -7.07
C ALA A 73 9.48 7.04 -5.72
N THR A 74 10.31 7.94 -5.17
CA THR A 74 11.04 7.75 -3.92
C THR A 74 10.22 8.01 -2.66
N ARG A 75 8.99 8.53 -2.77
CA ARG A 75 8.08 8.63 -1.62
C ARG A 75 7.29 7.33 -1.44
N PRO A 76 7.11 6.86 -0.19
CA PRO A 76 6.29 5.69 0.09
C PRO A 76 4.83 5.87 -0.35
N MET A 77 4.19 6.97 0.05
CA MET A 77 2.90 7.38 -0.51
C MET A 77 3.15 8.13 -1.82
N ARG A 78 2.63 7.60 -2.92
CA ARG A 78 2.76 8.21 -4.25
C ARG A 78 1.43 8.82 -4.64
N ILE A 79 1.49 10.07 -5.08
CA ILE A 79 0.36 10.75 -5.69
C ILE A 79 0.72 10.96 -7.15
N TYR A 80 0.01 10.26 -8.02
CA TYR A 80 0.13 10.38 -9.45
C TYR A 80 -0.71 11.54 -9.95
N GLY A 81 -0.25 12.19 -11.02
CA GLY A 81 -1.01 13.27 -11.63
C GLY A 81 -0.19 14.13 -12.57
N GLN A 82 -0.85 15.08 -13.22
CA GLN A 82 -0.27 15.97 -14.22
C GLN A 82 0.94 16.71 -13.64
N LEU A 83 0.87 17.13 -12.38
CA LEU A 83 1.90 17.97 -11.76
C LEU A 83 3.12 17.21 -11.20
N GLY A 84 3.14 15.88 -11.31
CA GLY A 84 4.16 15.05 -10.67
C GLY A 84 4.37 13.71 -11.37
N LEU A 85 4.52 12.66 -10.57
CA LEU A 85 4.75 11.30 -11.05
C LEU A 85 3.57 10.85 -11.91
N ARG A 86 3.85 10.25 -13.06
CA ARG A 86 2.84 9.65 -13.94
C ARG A 86 2.73 8.15 -13.66
N HIS A 87 1.55 7.58 -13.85
CA HIS A 87 1.37 6.14 -13.62
C HIS A 87 2.26 5.32 -14.57
N PRO A 88 3.02 4.32 -14.11
CA PRO A 88 4.02 3.62 -14.93
C PRO A 88 3.44 2.75 -16.05
N LEU A 89 2.15 2.43 -16.01
CA LEU A 89 1.45 1.73 -17.09
C LEU A 89 1.00 2.66 -18.22
N GLU A 90 1.15 3.98 -18.05
CA GLU A 90 0.79 4.97 -19.05
C GLU A 90 2.04 5.69 -19.55
N SER A 91 2.05 6.14 -20.80
CA SER A 91 3.16 6.88 -21.41
C SER A 91 3.00 8.40 -21.29
N ASN A 92 2.29 8.85 -20.26
CA ASN A 92 2.06 10.27 -20.03
C ASN A 92 3.34 10.96 -19.51
N VAL A 93 3.49 12.24 -19.83
CA VAL A 93 4.57 13.09 -19.32
C VAL A 93 4.05 14.11 -18.31
N SER A 94 4.81 14.36 -17.25
CA SER A 94 4.50 15.40 -16.26
C SER A 94 4.39 16.77 -16.93
N GLY A 95 3.42 17.58 -16.50
CA GLY A 95 3.03 18.85 -17.12
C GLY A 95 2.24 18.69 -18.42
N GLY A 96 2.04 17.46 -18.91
CA GLY A 96 1.34 17.16 -20.17
C GLY A 96 -0.16 16.99 -19.99
N ALA A 97 -0.65 15.81 -20.36
CA ALA A 97 -2.07 15.46 -20.28
C ALA A 97 -2.63 15.59 -18.85
N ALA A 98 -3.94 15.78 -18.75
CA ALA A 98 -4.65 15.76 -17.49
C ALA A 98 -4.45 14.43 -16.74
N THR A 99 -4.65 14.47 -15.43
CA THR A 99 -4.61 13.27 -14.58
C THR A 99 -5.66 12.26 -15.03
N THR A 100 -5.23 11.02 -15.22
CA THR A 100 -6.07 9.96 -15.78
C THR A 100 -6.90 9.26 -14.71
N GLN A 101 -7.92 8.51 -15.12
CA GLN A 101 -8.73 7.72 -14.19
C GLN A 101 -7.89 6.69 -13.43
N LEU A 102 -6.94 6.04 -14.11
CA LEU A 102 -6.02 5.09 -13.48
C LEU A 102 -5.15 5.75 -12.40
N GLU A 103 -4.69 6.98 -12.65
CA GLU A 103 -3.95 7.77 -11.67
C GLU A 103 -4.82 8.13 -10.46
N LEU A 104 -6.07 8.55 -10.67
CA LEU A 104 -7.01 8.88 -9.60
C LEU A 104 -7.32 7.65 -8.72
N GLU A 105 -7.53 6.48 -9.31
CA GLU A 105 -7.76 5.20 -8.60
C GLU A 105 -6.52 4.76 -7.82
N SER A 106 -5.33 4.93 -8.41
CA SER A 106 -4.05 4.65 -7.74
C SER A 106 -3.83 5.57 -6.55
N ASN A 107 -4.22 6.85 -6.66
CA ASN A 107 -4.16 7.80 -5.55
C ASN A 107 -5.12 7.42 -4.42
N PHE A 108 -6.33 6.98 -4.77
CA PHE A 108 -7.30 6.49 -3.79
C PHE A 108 -6.72 5.31 -3.02
N ALA A 109 -6.22 4.29 -3.72
CA ALA A 109 -5.58 3.13 -3.10
C ALA A 109 -4.39 3.53 -2.23
N ALA A 110 -3.55 4.47 -2.68
CA ALA A 110 -2.38 4.95 -1.92
C ALA A 110 -2.78 5.66 -0.61
N VAL A 111 -3.86 6.44 -0.63
CA VAL A 111 -4.37 7.14 0.56
C VAL A 111 -5.03 6.15 1.53
N CYS A 112 -5.90 5.26 1.03
CA CYS A 112 -6.61 4.30 1.88
C CYS A 112 -5.65 3.31 2.56
N ASN A 113 -4.54 2.95 1.91
CA ASN A 113 -3.55 2.02 2.44
C ASN A 113 -2.37 2.69 3.17
N LEU A 114 -2.40 4.01 3.38
CA LEU A 114 -1.33 4.71 4.11
C LEU A 114 -1.25 4.25 5.57
N ASP A 115 -2.41 4.08 6.20
CA ASP A 115 -2.59 3.61 7.57
C ASP A 115 -3.89 2.79 7.64
N PRO A 116 -3.86 1.52 7.16
CA PRO A 116 -5.08 0.76 6.90
C PRO A 116 -5.88 0.46 8.17
N ALA A 117 -5.21 0.23 9.31
CA ALA A 117 -5.89 -0.02 10.58
C ALA A 117 -6.59 1.23 11.11
N ALA A 118 -5.95 2.41 11.05
CA ALA A 118 -6.60 3.64 11.45
C ALA A 118 -7.68 4.07 10.44
N MET A 119 -7.49 3.83 9.14
CA MET A 119 -8.51 4.09 8.12
C MET A 119 -9.75 3.21 8.33
N GLN A 120 -9.58 1.93 8.68
CA GLN A 120 -10.69 1.07 9.06
C GLN A 120 -11.48 1.67 10.24
N GLN A 121 -10.78 2.14 11.28
CA GLN A 121 -11.44 2.77 12.42
C GLN A 121 -12.24 4.01 12.02
N VAL A 122 -11.71 4.85 11.15
CA VAL A 122 -12.41 6.02 10.58
C VAL A 122 -13.68 5.61 9.85
N VAL A 123 -13.64 4.52 9.10
CA VAL A 123 -14.85 4.02 8.41
C VAL A 123 -15.86 3.48 9.43
N ASP A 124 -15.41 2.69 10.40
CA ASP A 124 -16.27 2.07 11.42
C ASP A 124 -16.98 3.12 12.29
N ASP A 125 -16.33 4.24 12.55
CA ASP A 125 -16.86 5.32 13.40
C ASP A 125 -17.41 6.53 12.62
N LEU A 126 -17.58 6.38 11.30
CA LEU A 126 -18.11 7.41 10.38
C LEU A 126 -17.31 8.73 10.45
N GLY A 127 -16.00 8.62 10.62
CA GLY A 127 -15.03 9.70 10.57
C GLY A 127 -14.88 10.50 11.85
N SER A 128 -15.43 10.04 12.97
CA SER A 128 -15.23 10.66 14.27
C SER A 128 -13.77 10.64 14.75
N THR A 129 -12.93 9.76 14.20
CA THR A 129 -11.48 9.72 14.45
C THR A 129 -10.63 10.16 13.25
N ALA A 130 -11.23 10.75 12.23
CA ALA A 130 -10.53 11.14 10.99
C ALA A 130 -9.34 12.08 11.23
N ASP A 131 -9.42 12.94 12.24
CA ASP A 131 -8.38 13.89 12.62
C ASP A 131 -7.10 13.22 13.14
N LYS A 132 -7.18 11.95 13.56
CA LYS A 132 -6.05 11.18 14.06
C LYS A 132 -5.26 10.48 12.96
N LEU A 133 -5.79 10.41 11.73
CA LEU A 133 -5.09 9.76 10.63
C LEU A 133 -3.73 10.39 10.37
N LEU A 134 -2.74 9.54 10.04
CA LEU A 134 -1.39 9.99 9.71
C LEU A 134 -1.38 11.04 8.59
N LEU A 135 -2.27 10.91 7.60
CA LEU A 135 -2.45 11.88 6.52
C LEU A 135 -2.77 13.28 7.08
N VAL A 136 -3.78 13.38 7.94
CA VAL A 136 -4.28 14.64 8.50
C VAL A 136 -3.24 15.24 9.45
N ASN A 137 -2.69 14.43 10.36
CA ASN A 137 -1.68 14.88 11.32
C ASN A 137 -0.40 15.39 10.64
N LYS A 138 0.06 14.75 9.56
CA LYS A 138 1.21 15.24 8.78
C LYS A 138 0.88 16.51 8.02
N ALA A 139 -0.33 16.62 7.44
CA ALA A 139 -0.76 17.83 6.75
C ALA A 139 -0.86 19.04 7.70
N ARG A 140 -1.36 18.83 8.93
CA ARG A 140 -1.46 19.85 9.98
C ARG A 140 -0.13 20.18 10.66
N GLY A 141 0.93 19.39 10.41
CA GLY A 141 2.23 19.54 11.05
C GLY A 141 2.27 19.09 12.52
N LEU A 142 1.30 18.28 12.95
CA LEU A 142 1.28 17.63 14.27
C LEU A 142 2.24 16.43 14.31
N GLU A 143 2.51 15.85 13.14
CA GLU A 143 3.52 14.82 12.93
C GLU A 143 4.67 15.32 12.06
N ARG A 144 5.90 14.87 12.32
CA ARG A 144 7.06 15.31 11.52
C ARG A 144 6.84 14.96 10.05
N HIS A 145 6.93 15.98 9.20
CA HIS A 145 6.68 15.88 7.77
C HIS A 145 7.72 16.68 6.99
N LYS A 146 8.35 16.07 5.97
CA LYS A 146 9.41 16.73 5.18
C LYS A 146 8.89 17.98 4.47
N GLY A 147 7.64 17.96 3.99
CA GLY A 147 6.98 19.12 3.37
C GLY A 147 6.55 20.20 4.36
N GLY A 148 6.78 20.01 5.67
CA GLY A 148 6.28 20.89 6.70
C GLY A 148 4.77 20.84 6.86
N LYS A 149 4.22 21.86 7.53
CA LYS A 149 2.78 22.08 7.69
C LYS A 149 2.19 22.62 6.38
N ILE A 150 1.09 22.02 5.96
CA ILE A 150 0.45 22.25 4.67
C ILE A 150 -0.93 22.91 4.83
N VAL A 151 -1.64 22.59 5.92
CA VAL A 151 -2.95 23.15 6.26
C VAL A 151 -2.99 23.59 7.73
N ASN A 152 -3.86 24.55 8.04
CA ASN A 152 -4.32 24.84 9.39
C ASN A 152 -5.63 24.08 9.66
N GLU A 153 -5.90 23.76 10.92
CA GLU A 153 -7.19 23.19 11.29
C GLU A 153 -8.33 24.11 10.84
N GLN A 154 -9.39 23.50 10.30
CA GLN A 154 -10.58 24.17 9.78
C GLN A 154 -10.35 25.10 8.56
N ASP A 155 -9.14 25.15 8.00
CA ASP A 155 -8.95 25.81 6.71
C ASP A 155 -9.57 24.97 5.56
N PRO A 156 -9.77 25.55 4.37
CA PRO A 156 -10.41 24.83 3.27
C PRO A 156 -9.73 23.50 2.90
N GLY A 157 -8.40 23.42 2.99
CA GLY A 157 -7.65 22.21 2.66
C GLY A 157 -7.83 21.10 3.71
N ASP A 158 -7.88 21.49 4.98
CA ASP A 158 -8.22 20.59 6.08
C ASP A 158 -9.67 20.08 5.97
N LEU A 159 -10.61 20.98 5.69
CA LEU A 159 -12.02 20.65 5.50
C LEU A 159 -12.27 19.79 4.25
N CYS A 160 -11.48 19.96 3.18
CA CYS A 160 -11.52 19.09 2.01
C CYS A 160 -11.23 17.62 2.37
N ILE A 161 -10.14 17.37 3.11
CA ILE A 161 -9.75 16.02 3.53
C ILE A 161 -10.75 15.48 4.56
N LEU A 162 -11.04 16.26 5.61
CA LEU A 162 -11.93 15.81 6.69
C LEU A 162 -13.38 15.68 6.27
N GLY A 163 -13.86 16.48 5.31
CA GLY A 163 -15.20 16.33 4.76
C GLY A 163 -15.39 14.98 4.10
N TRP A 164 -14.41 14.54 3.32
CA TRP A 164 -14.43 13.21 2.70
C TRP A 164 -14.30 12.09 3.73
N LEU A 165 -13.34 12.18 4.65
CA LEU A 165 -13.15 11.19 5.72
C LEU A 165 -14.35 11.13 6.68
N GLY A 166 -15.03 12.25 6.89
CA GLY A 166 -16.22 12.41 7.73
C GLY A 166 -17.54 12.17 7.00
N PHE A 167 -17.51 11.49 5.84
CA PHE A 167 -18.69 11.06 5.08
C PHE A 167 -19.68 12.20 4.79
N LYS A 168 -19.19 13.42 4.58
CA LYS A 168 -20.02 14.54 4.12
C LYS A 168 -20.49 14.30 2.69
N ASP A 169 -21.56 14.99 2.30
CA ASP A 169 -22.06 14.92 0.93
C ASP A 169 -21.04 15.52 -0.06
N ALA A 170 -21.14 15.07 -1.31
CA ALA A 170 -20.19 15.45 -2.36
C ALA A 170 -20.09 16.96 -2.57
N ALA A 171 -21.21 17.71 -2.45
CA ALA A 171 -21.20 19.15 -2.69
C ALA A 171 -20.44 19.90 -1.59
N THR A 172 -20.60 19.48 -0.34
CA THR A 172 -19.83 20.03 0.80
C THR A 172 -18.33 19.79 0.63
N VAL A 173 -17.93 18.56 0.25
CA VAL A 173 -16.51 18.23 0.03
C VAL A 173 -15.95 19.01 -1.15
N ASP A 174 -16.67 19.06 -2.26
CA ASP A 174 -16.25 19.77 -3.48
C ASP A 174 -16.04 21.27 -3.24
N ALA A 175 -16.93 21.92 -2.50
CA ALA A 175 -16.81 23.33 -2.15
C ALA A 175 -15.53 23.61 -1.35
N ALA A 176 -15.22 22.76 -0.36
CA ALA A 176 -14.01 22.90 0.45
C ALA A 176 -12.74 22.66 -0.38
N CYS A 177 -12.70 21.58 -1.18
CA CYS A 177 -11.57 21.28 -2.04
C CYS A 177 -11.33 22.36 -3.11
N THR A 178 -12.40 22.90 -3.70
CA THR A 178 -12.31 24.00 -4.67
C THR A 178 -11.73 25.25 -4.02
N ALA A 179 -12.23 25.64 -2.85
CA ALA A 179 -11.71 26.79 -2.09
C ALA A 179 -10.24 26.59 -1.66
N ALA A 180 -9.80 25.36 -1.45
CA ALA A 180 -8.41 25.04 -1.12
C ALA A 180 -7.46 25.13 -2.34
N ILE A 181 -7.95 24.85 -3.54
CA ILE A 181 -7.16 24.89 -4.79
C ILE A 181 -7.11 26.29 -5.39
N GLU A 182 -8.17 27.09 -5.26
CA GLU A 182 -8.26 28.41 -5.89
C GLU A 182 -7.05 29.33 -5.64
N PRO A 183 -6.48 29.43 -4.42
CA PRO A 183 -5.31 30.24 -4.15
C PRO A 183 -3.99 29.71 -4.75
N LEU A 184 -4.00 28.48 -5.30
CA LEU A 184 -2.84 27.80 -5.88
C LEU A 184 -2.78 27.93 -7.42
N LYS A 185 -3.77 28.57 -8.03
CA LYS A 185 -3.82 28.86 -9.47
C LYS A 185 -2.91 30.02 -9.83
#